data_AF-A0A9N8ZPZ6-F1
#
_entry.id   AF-A0A9N8ZPZ6-F1
#
_cell.length_a   1.000
_cell.length_b   1.000
_cell.length_c   1.000
_cell.angle_alpha   90.00
_cell.angle_beta   90.00
_cell.angle_gamma   90.00
#
_symmetry.space_group_name_H-M   'P 1'
#
loop_
_entity.id
_entity.type
_entity.pdbx_description
1 polymer ?
#
loop_
_entity_poly.entity_id
_entity_poly.type
_entity_poly.pdbx_seq_one_letter_code
_entity_poly.pdbx_strand_id
1 'polypeptide(L)'
;MNPPLYAAILALIIGITRPLKVIFFGDNAPLAVFTQSIEYIGTITIPLTLMALGAQLANLPTRSKGGKSLFPSIGYILICRFLVMPLIGIILVLLTKNWFVQDPMLWFILMLLASGPTAVNCLNLAYLNKSFEEEMATLLFYSYMALAPFITIIVMGMLSIIGNFNTRSHSHSL
;
A
#
# COMPACT_ATOMS: atom_id res chain seq x y z
N MET A 1 16.97 -9.37 12.23
CA MET A 1 16.29 -9.71 10.97
C MET A 1 14.78 -9.53 11.16
N ASN A 2 14.06 -8.98 10.18
CA ASN A 2 12.65 -8.59 10.32
C ASN A 2 11.73 -9.83 10.22
N PRO A 3 10.78 -10.07 11.15
CA PRO A 3 9.87 -11.23 11.10
C PRO A 3 9.16 -11.49 9.77
N PRO A 4 8.67 -10.47 9.02
CA PRO A 4 8.07 -10.66 7.70
C PRO A 4 9.03 -11.28 6.66
N LEU A 5 10.34 -11.04 6.78
CA LEU A 5 11.32 -11.62 5.87
C LEU A 5 11.42 -13.13 6.06
N TYR A 6 11.45 -13.60 7.32
CA TYR A 6 11.43 -15.03 7.61
C TYR A 6 10.13 -15.67 7.14
N ALA A 7 8.99 -15.00 7.35
CA ALA A 7 7.70 -15.48 6.85
C ALA A 7 7.70 -15.60 5.31
N ALA A 8 8.23 -14.62 4.59
CA ALA A 8 8.32 -14.64 3.14
C ALA A 8 9.23 -15.76 2.61
N ILE A 9 10.40 -15.98 3.25
CA ILE A 9 11.31 -17.08 2.88
C ILE A 9 10.64 -18.43 3.11
N LEU A 10 9.98 -18.63 4.25
CA LEU A 10 9.23 -19.86 4.52
C LEU A 10 8.10 -20.07 3.54
N ALA A 11 7.31 -19.04 3.24
CA ALA A 11 6.23 -19.10 2.25
C ALA A 11 6.76 -19.47 0.86
N LEU A 12 7.92 -18.94 0.46
CA LEU A 12 8.58 -19.26 -0.80
C LEU A 12 9.02 -20.73 -0.85
N ILE A 13 9.64 -21.24 0.23
CA ILE A 13 10.07 -22.66 0.33
C ILE A 13 8.86 -23.60 0.21
N ILE A 14 7.77 -23.28 0.93
CA ILE A 14 6.52 -24.04 0.89
C ILE A 14 5.88 -23.98 -0.51
N GLY A 15 5.89 -22.81 -1.15
CA GLY A 15 5.28 -22.58 -2.46
C GLY A 15 6.00 -23.28 -3.63
N ILE A 16 7.33 -23.39 -3.57
CA ILE A 16 8.14 -24.12 -4.56
C ILE A 16 7.96 -25.63 -4.40
N THR A 17 7.71 -26.11 -3.18
CA THR A 17 7.61 -27.53 -2.87
C THR A 17 6.20 -28.06 -3.13
N ARG A 18 5.98 -28.70 -4.29
CA ARG A 18 4.67 -29.29 -4.70
C ARG A 18 3.95 -30.13 -3.64
N PRO A 19 4.60 -31.09 -2.92
CA PRO A 19 3.87 -31.91 -1.94
C PRO A 19 3.37 -31.09 -0.75
N LEU A 20 4.15 -30.11 -0.27
CA LEU A 20 3.72 -29.19 0.78
C LEU A 20 2.56 -28.31 0.30
N LYS A 21 2.62 -27.82 -0.94
CA LYS A 21 1.53 -27.02 -1.52
C LYS A 21 0.20 -27.77 -1.53
N VAL A 22 0.17 -29.06 -1.86
CA VAL A 22 -1.07 -29.86 -1.87
C VAL A 22 -1.61 -30.09 -0.46
N ILE A 23 -0.73 -30.29 0.53
CA ILE A 23 -1.12 -30.52 1.93
C ILE A 23 -1.70 -29.25 2.58
N PHE A 24 -1.23 -28.06 2.19
CA PHE A 24 -1.67 -26.77 2.75
C PHE A 24 -2.74 -26.05 1.92
N PHE A 25 -2.78 -26.23 0.60
CA PHE A 25 -3.61 -25.47 -0.34
C PHE A 25 -4.45 -26.33 -1.31
N GLY A 26 -4.47 -27.66 -1.16
CA GLY A 26 -5.33 -28.54 -1.96
C GLY A 26 -6.81 -28.47 -1.57
N ASP A 27 -7.70 -28.85 -2.48
CA ASP A 27 -9.16 -28.79 -2.27
C ASP A 27 -9.64 -29.63 -1.06
N ASN A 28 -8.89 -30.70 -0.70
CA ASN A 28 -9.08 -31.52 0.50
C ASN A 28 -7.82 -31.54 1.39
N ALA A 29 -7.16 -30.37 1.54
CA ALA A 29 -5.95 -30.24 2.34
C ALA A 29 -6.20 -30.47 3.84
N PRO A 30 -5.53 -31.45 4.49
CA PRO A 30 -5.72 -31.71 5.92
C PRO A 30 -5.21 -30.56 6.80
N LEU A 31 -4.28 -29.73 6.31
CA LEU A 31 -3.74 -28.56 7.02
C LEU A 31 -4.36 -27.22 6.57
N ALA A 32 -5.46 -27.26 5.80
CA ALA A 32 -6.15 -26.05 5.35
C ALA A 32 -6.53 -25.10 6.50
N VAL A 33 -6.82 -25.65 7.68
CA VAL A 33 -7.15 -24.87 8.89
C VAL A 33 -6.06 -23.84 9.23
N PHE A 34 -4.78 -24.20 9.09
CA PHE A 34 -3.67 -23.27 9.36
C PHE A 34 -3.62 -22.16 8.33
N THR A 35 -3.72 -22.52 7.04
CA THR A 35 -3.66 -21.57 5.93
C THR A 35 -4.82 -20.59 5.98
N GLN A 36 -6.04 -21.09 6.20
CA GLN A 36 -7.25 -20.29 6.37
C GLN A 36 -7.14 -19.37 7.57
N SER A 37 -6.65 -19.86 8.71
CA SER A 37 -6.45 -19.02 9.91
C SER A 37 -5.49 -17.86 9.63
N ILE A 38 -4.37 -18.11 8.94
CA ILE A 38 -3.40 -17.08 8.57
C ILE A 38 -4.03 -16.07 7.59
N GLU A 39 -4.81 -16.55 6.62
CA GLU A 39 -5.54 -15.69 5.68
C GLU A 39 -6.55 -14.80 6.40
N TYR A 40 -7.33 -15.36 7.34
CA TYR A 40 -8.24 -14.59 8.19
C TYR A 40 -7.51 -13.50 8.98
N ILE A 41 -6.37 -13.81 9.61
CA ILE A 41 -5.54 -12.81 10.30
C ILE A 41 -5.05 -11.73 9.31
N GLY A 42 -4.68 -12.12 8.09
CA GLY A 42 -4.31 -11.20 7.02
C GLY A 42 -5.43 -10.21 6.68
N THR A 43 -6.67 -10.68 6.54
CA THR A 43 -7.83 -9.81 6.24
C THR A 43 -8.13 -8.81 7.36
N ILE A 44 -7.90 -9.18 8.62
CA ILE A 44 -8.15 -8.32 9.79
C ILE A 44 -6.97 -7.35 10.04
N THR A 45 -5.81 -7.58 9.42
CA THR A 45 -4.62 -6.74 9.64
C THR A 45 -4.86 -5.29 9.25
N ILE A 46 -5.57 -5.03 8.15
CA ILE A 46 -5.87 -3.66 7.69
C ILE A 46 -6.68 -2.88 8.75
N PRO A 47 -7.87 -3.33 9.20
CA PRO A 47 -8.61 -2.61 10.23
C PRO A 47 -7.85 -2.53 11.57
N LEU A 48 -7.07 -3.57 11.93
CA LEU A 48 -6.24 -3.53 13.13
C LEU A 48 -5.16 -2.44 13.06
N THR A 49 -4.51 -2.26 11.91
CA THR A 49 -3.52 -1.18 11.73
C THR A 49 -4.15 0.21 11.81
N LEU A 50 -5.38 0.38 11.29
CA LEU A 50 -6.13 1.63 11.43
C LEU A 50 -6.52 1.89 12.89
N MET A 51 -6.96 0.86 13.62
CA MET A 51 -7.25 0.96 15.05
C MET A 51 -5.99 1.32 15.86
N ALA A 52 -4.85 0.69 15.55
CA ALA A 52 -3.58 1.00 16.18
C ALA A 52 -3.13 2.44 15.90
N LEU A 53 -3.34 2.95 14.68
CA LEU A 53 -3.11 4.35 14.34
C LEU A 53 -4.02 5.28 15.15
N GLY A 54 -5.31 4.93 15.31
CA GLY A 54 -6.24 5.68 16.15
C GLY A 54 -5.81 5.72 17.63
N ALA A 55 -5.36 4.58 18.17
CA ALA A 55 -4.82 4.50 19.53
C ALA A 55 -3.53 5.34 19.68
N GLN A 56 -2.65 5.29 18.69
CA GLN A 56 -1.46 6.13 18.61
C GLN A 56 -1.83 7.61 18.65
N LEU A 57 -2.82 8.04 17.84
CA LEU A 57 -3.32 9.42 17.80
C LEU A 57 -3.93 9.87 19.14
N ALA A 58 -4.62 8.96 19.85
CA ALA A 58 -5.21 9.24 21.17
C ALA A 58 -4.16 9.38 22.29
N ASN A 59 -3.00 8.74 22.14
CA ASN A 59 -1.91 8.76 23.13
C ASN A 59 -0.87 9.86 22.88
N LEU A 60 -1.11 10.78 21.95
CA LEU A 60 -0.20 11.90 21.72
C LEU A 60 -0.09 12.73 23.02
N PRO A 61 1.13 12.99 23.51
CA PRO A 61 1.31 13.81 24.69
C PRO A 61 0.74 15.20 24.42
N THR A 62 -0.19 15.69 25.23
CA THR A 62 -0.72 17.05 25.10
C THR A 62 0.37 18.08 25.42
N ARG A 63 1.30 18.35 24.50
CA ARG A 63 2.25 19.45 24.66
C ARG A 63 1.62 20.74 24.18
N SER A 64 0.93 21.38 25.12
CA SER A 64 0.70 22.82 25.10
C SER A 64 2.04 23.56 24.95
N LYS A 65 2.09 24.48 23.97
CA LYS A 65 2.99 25.64 23.77
C LYS A 65 3.88 25.54 22.53
N GLY A 66 3.41 26.15 21.43
CA GLY A 66 4.31 26.51 20.34
C GLY A 66 3.71 26.77 18.95
N GLY A 67 2.46 27.21 18.83
CA GLY A 67 1.94 28.11 17.77
C GLY A 67 2.43 28.03 16.31
N LYS A 68 2.94 26.89 15.82
CA LYS A 68 3.19 26.67 14.40
C LYS A 68 2.03 25.85 13.87
N SER A 69 1.29 26.39 12.91
CA SER A 69 0.27 25.64 12.22
C SER A 69 0.95 24.48 11.48
N LEU A 70 0.81 23.27 12.02
CA LEU A 70 1.27 22.04 11.36
C LEU A 70 0.45 21.76 10.08
N PHE A 71 -0.74 22.34 10.00
CA PHE A 71 -1.68 22.22 8.88
C PHE A 71 -1.08 22.57 7.50
N PRO A 72 -0.41 23.71 7.28
CA PRO A 72 0.24 24.00 6.00
C PRO A 72 1.31 22.98 5.60
N SER A 73 2.13 22.53 6.54
CA SER A 73 3.17 21.51 6.27
C SER A 73 2.56 20.16 5.90
N ILE A 74 1.52 19.73 6.64
CA ILE A 74 0.79 18.48 6.37
C ILE A 74 0.10 18.58 5.01
N GLY A 75 -0.60 19.69 4.73
CA GLY A 75 -1.25 19.92 3.45
C GLY A 75 -0.28 19.86 2.28
N TYR A 76 0.90 20.48 2.41
CA TYR A 76 1.95 20.43 1.40
C TYR A 76 2.44 18.99 1.14
N ILE A 77 2.68 18.20 2.20
CA ILE A 77 3.14 16.82 2.05
C ILE A 77 2.04 15.94 1.43
N LEU A 78 0.78 16.12 1.82
CA LEU A 78 -0.34 15.41 1.21
C LEU A 78 -0.48 15.73 -0.27
N ILE A 79 -0.42 17.01 -0.66
CA ILE A 79 -0.45 17.45 -2.05
C ILE A 79 0.71 16.83 -2.83
N CYS A 80 1.94 16.92 -2.31
CA CYS A 80 3.09 16.33 -2.98
C CYS A 80 2.93 14.81 -3.15
N ARG A 81 2.48 14.10 -2.11
CA ARG A 81 2.33 12.65 -2.16
C ARG A 81 1.20 12.21 -3.08
N PHE A 82 0.08 12.91 -3.07
CA PHE A 82 -1.09 12.56 -3.86
C PHE A 82 -1.02 13.04 -5.31
N LEU A 83 -0.26 14.10 -5.65
CA LEU A 83 -0.11 14.55 -7.03
C LEU A 83 1.21 14.10 -7.66
N VAL A 84 2.33 14.37 -7.00
CA VAL A 84 3.66 14.15 -7.59
C VAL A 84 3.98 12.66 -7.68
N MET A 85 3.68 11.90 -6.62
CA MET A 85 4.02 10.48 -6.55
C MET A 85 3.28 9.62 -7.61
N PRO A 86 1.96 9.75 -7.83
CA PRO A 86 1.30 9.00 -8.91
C PRO A 86 1.71 9.48 -10.30
N LEU A 87 2.01 10.77 -10.50
CA LEU A 87 2.54 11.26 -11.78
C LEU A 87 3.87 10.57 -12.12
N ILE A 88 4.78 10.48 -11.14
CA ILE A 88 6.03 9.74 -11.31
C ILE A 88 5.75 8.26 -11.64
N GLY A 89 4.79 7.63 -10.94
CA GLY A 89 4.38 6.25 -11.22
C GLY A 89 3.91 6.04 -12.66
N ILE A 90 3.06 6.94 -13.18
CA ILE A 90 2.57 6.90 -14.56
C ILE A 90 3.74 7.09 -15.55
N ILE A 91 4.60 8.08 -15.32
CA ILE A 91 5.75 8.36 -16.19
C ILE A 91 6.69 7.14 -16.25
N LEU A 92 7.00 6.55 -15.09
CA LEU A 92 7.83 5.35 -15.02
C LEU A 92 7.23 4.18 -15.79
N VAL A 93 5.91 3.95 -15.66
CA VAL A 93 5.23 2.88 -16.40
C VAL A 93 5.25 3.14 -17.91
N LEU A 94 5.04 4.39 -18.35
CA LEU A 94 5.10 4.75 -19.77
C LEU A 94 6.51 4.54 -20.36
N LEU A 95 7.55 4.90 -19.63
CA LEU A 95 8.96 4.73 -20.04
C LEU A 95 9.36 3.25 -20.08
N THR A 96 8.94 2.47 -19.08
CA THR A 96 9.37 1.07 -18.92
C THR A 96 8.48 0.06 -19.65
N LYS A 97 7.34 0.50 -20.18
CA LYS A 97 6.37 -0.32 -20.94
C LYS A 97 7.02 -1.18 -22.03
N ASN A 98 8.02 -0.65 -22.74
CA ASN A 98 8.66 -1.34 -23.86
C ASN A 98 9.78 -2.30 -23.43
N TRP A 99 10.25 -2.20 -22.18
CA TRP A 99 11.41 -2.95 -21.68
C TRP A 99 11.02 -4.04 -20.66
N PHE A 100 9.81 -3.95 -20.09
CA PHE A 100 9.32 -4.85 -19.05
C PHE A 100 8.15 -5.73 -19.53
N VAL A 101 7.65 -6.60 -18.64
CA VAL A 101 6.53 -7.51 -18.91
C VAL A 101 5.31 -6.70 -19.40
N GLN A 102 4.78 -7.08 -20.57
CA GLN A 102 3.62 -6.43 -21.18
C GLN A 102 2.29 -6.95 -20.61
N ASP A 103 2.15 -6.85 -19.29
CA ASP A 103 0.93 -7.20 -18.59
C ASP A 103 0.23 -5.93 -18.08
N PRO A 104 -0.96 -5.59 -18.61
CA PRO A 104 -1.76 -4.46 -18.15
C PRO A 104 -2.06 -4.48 -16.64
N MET A 105 -2.19 -5.68 -16.04
CA MET A 105 -2.41 -5.82 -14.59
C MET A 105 -1.19 -5.36 -13.80
N LEU A 106 0.01 -5.68 -14.28
CA LEU A 106 1.26 -5.29 -13.63
C LEU A 106 1.46 -3.77 -13.69
N TRP A 107 1.18 -3.16 -14.83
CA TRP A 107 1.21 -1.70 -14.98
C TRP A 107 0.20 -1.01 -14.05
N PHE A 108 -1.00 -1.56 -13.93
CA PHE A 108 -2.00 -1.08 -12.98
C PHE A 108 -1.50 -1.12 -11.54
N ILE A 109 -0.94 -2.26 -11.11
CA ILE A 109 -0.43 -2.43 -9.74
C ILE A 109 0.72 -1.46 -9.45
N LEU A 110 1.65 -1.26 -10.38
CA LEU A 110 2.77 -0.33 -10.21
C LEU A 110 2.29 1.12 -10.06
N MET A 111 1.34 1.54 -10.90
CA MET A 111 0.73 2.87 -10.81
C MET A 111 -0.06 3.03 -9.50
N LEU A 112 -0.80 2.01 -9.09
CA LEU A 112 -1.58 2.00 -7.85
C LEU A 112 -0.67 2.09 -6.62
N LEU A 113 0.44 1.35 -6.60
CA LEU A 113 1.42 1.34 -5.50
C LEU A 113 2.01 2.74 -5.26
N ALA A 114 2.27 3.50 -6.34
CA ALA A 114 2.78 4.86 -6.25
C ALA A 114 1.76 5.86 -5.64
N SER A 115 0.46 5.54 -5.70
CA SER A 115 -0.62 6.39 -5.16
C SER A 115 -1.02 6.07 -3.71
N GLY A 116 -0.36 5.11 -3.06
CA GLY A 116 -0.70 4.67 -1.71
C GLY A 116 -0.45 5.72 -0.61
N PRO A 117 -1.14 5.59 0.54
CA PRO A 117 -0.99 6.49 1.68
C PRO A 117 0.42 6.45 2.29
N THR A 118 0.69 7.33 3.26
CA THR A 118 1.96 7.31 4.00
C THR A 118 2.15 6.03 4.78
N ALA A 119 3.38 5.49 4.76
CA ALA A 119 3.68 4.22 5.41
C ALA A 119 3.57 4.35 6.93
N VAL A 120 2.78 3.46 7.55
CA VAL A 120 2.67 3.29 9.02
C VAL A 120 4.05 3.06 9.66
N ASN A 121 4.97 2.46 8.92
CA ASN A 121 6.35 2.27 9.36
C ASN A 121 7.07 3.60 9.68
N CYS A 122 6.80 4.67 8.92
CA CYS A 122 7.38 6.00 9.22
C CYS A 122 6.86 6.54 10.56
N LEU A 123 5.58 6.33 10.86
CA LEU A 123 4.99 6.68 12.14
C LEU A 123 5.65 5.88 13.29
N ASN A 124 5.79 4.56 13.12
CA ASN A 124 6.46 3.72 14.11
C ASN A 124 7.91 4.16 14.34
N LEU A 125 8.63 4.58 13.30
CA LEU A 125 9.98 5.12 13.42
C LEU A 125 10.00 6.47 14.18
N ALA A 126 9.02 7.34 13.98
CA ALA A 126 8.89 8.59 14.73
C ALA A 126 8.68 8.32 16.23
N TYR A 127 7.83 7.35 16.57
CA TYR A 127 7.63 6.87 17.95
C TYR A 127 8.90 6.30 18.58
N LEU A 128 9.66 5.49 17.84
CA LEU A 128 10.93 4.94 18.33
C LEU A 128 11.97 6.04 18.58
N ASN A 129 12.01 7.06 17.71
CA ASN A 129 12.94 8.18 17.82
C ASN A 129 12.46 9.29 18.78
N LYS A 130 11.26 9.15 19.38
CA LYS A 130 10.64 10.16 20.26
C LYS A 130 10.61 11.56 19.68
N SER A 131 10.47 11.65 18.36
CA SER A 131 10.62 12.88 17.58
C SER A 131 9.51 12.93 16.53
N PHE A 132 8.84 14.09 16.44
CA PHE A 132 7.78 14.34 15.45
C PHE A 132 6.61 13.32 15.48
N GLU A 133 6.35 12.70 16.64
CA GLU A 133 5.25 11.72 16.81
C GLU A 133 3.89 12.33 16.48
N GLU A 134 3.63 13.54 17.00
CA GLU A 134 2.36 14.24 16.77
C GLU A 134 2.17 14.60 15.30
N GLU A 135 3.23 15.09 14.66
CA GLU A 135 3.21 15.51 13.26
C GLU A 135 2.96 14.32 12.34
N MET A 136 3.65 13.20 12.58
CA MET A 136 3.50 12.00 11.78
C MET A 136 2.15 11.32 11.99
N ALA A 137 1.66 11.24 13.24
CA ALA A 137 0.35 10.64 13.53
C ALA A 137 -0.78 11.44 12.86
N THR A 138 -0.72 12.77 12.99
CA THR A 138 -1.71 13.68 12.39
C THR A 138 -1.65 13.63 10.86
N LEU A 139 -0.45 13.60 10.27
CA LEU A 139 -0.27 13.47 8.83
C LEU A 139 -0.85 12.16 8.31
N LEU A 140 -0.55 11.03 8.96
CA LEU A 140 -1.09 9.75 8.54
C LEU A 140 -2.62 9.74 8.66
N PHE A 141 -3.19 10.24 9.76
CA PHE A 141 -4.64 10.34 9.94
C PHE A 141 -5.32 11.09 8.79
N TYR A 142 -4.84 12.31 8.46
CA TYR A 142 -5.38 13.06 7.33
C TYR A 142 -5.13 12.38 5.99
N SER A 143 -4.00 11.69 5.81
CA SER A 143 -3.72 10.94 4.59
C SER A 143 -4.72 9.81 4.36
N TYR A 144 -5.09 9.05 5.40
CA TYR A 144 -6.06 7.97 5.30
C TYR A 144 -7.49 8.49 5.06
N MET A 145 -7.85 9.64 5.65
CA MET A 145 -9.14 10.28 5.36
C MET A 145 -9.22 10.79 3.91
N ALA A 146 -8.16 11.45 3.44
CA ALA A 146 -8.10 11.97 2.07
C ALA A 146 -7.96 10.85 1.02
N LEU A 147 -7.43 9.69 1.40
CA LEU A 147 -7.21 8.55 0.51
C LEU A 147 -8.50 8.05 -0.14
N ALA A 148 -9.59 7.95 0.62
CA ALA A 148 -10.83 7.33 0.16
C ALA A 148 -11.42 7.97 -1.12
N PRO A 149 -11.65 9.30 -1.18
CA PRO A 149 -12.09 9.96 -2.42
C PRO A 149 -10.98 10.07 -3.48
N PHE A 150 -9.71 10.02 -3.07
CA PHE A 150 -8.60 10.26 -3.99
C PHE A 150 -8.23 9.00 -4.79
N ILE A 151 -8.19 7.84 -4.14
CA ILE A 151 -7.95 6.55 -4.79
C ILE A 151 -9.02 6.23 -5.81
N THR A 152 -10.29 6.55 -5.56
CA THR A 152 -11.37 6.26 -6.51
C THR A 152 -11.19 7.03 -7.82
N ILE A 153 -10.83 8.32 -7.74
CA ILE A 153 -10.53 9.15 -8.92
C ILE A 153 -9.29 8.61 -9.65
N ILE A 154 -8.23 8.28 -8.91
CA ILE A 154 -6.99 7.76 -9.48
C ILE A 154 -7.22 6.43 -10.20
N VAL A 155 -7.91 5.48 -9.57
CA VAL A 155 -8.20 4.17 -10.16
C VAL A 155 -9.01 4.32 -11.44
N MET A 156 -10.02 5.20 -11.44
CA MET A 156 -10.79 5.49 -12.64
C MET A 156 -9.91 6.06 -13.77
N GLY A 157 -9.01 6.99 -13.45
CA GLY A 157 -8.05 7.54 -14.41
C GLY A 157 -7.07 6.48 -14.96
N MET A 158 -6.50 5.65 -14.09
CA MET A 158 -5.57 4.58 -14.46
C MET A 158 -6.25 3.52 -15.35
N LEU A 159 -7.48 3.11 -15.00
CA LEU A 159 -8.25 2.16 -15.81
C LEU A 159 -8.60 2.74 -17.18
N SER A 160 -8.94 4.03 -17.28
CA SER A 160 -9.19 4.68 -18.57
C SER A 160 -7.93 4.68 -19.46
N ILE A 161 -6.77 4.98 -18.87
CA ILE A 161 -5.48 4.97 -19.56
C ILE A 161 -5.15 3.56 -20.08
N ILE A 162 -5.30 2.53 -19.24
CA ILE A 162 -5.05 1.14 -19.60
C ILE A 162 -6.06 0.65 -20.65
N GLY A 163 -7.34 0.98 -20.50
CA GLY A 163 -8.38 0.66 -21.48
C GLY A 163 -8.07 1.23 -22.86
N ASN A 164 -7.59 2.47 -22.93
CA ASN A 164 -7.14 3.10 -24.17
C ASN A 164 -5.88 2.43 -24.77
N PHE A 165 -5.01 1.86 -23.95
CA PHE A 165 -3.89 1.07 -24.45
C PHE A 165 -4.33 -0.28 -25.03
N ASN A 166 -5.36 -0.90 -24.44
CA ASN A 166 -5.86 -2.19 -24.89
C ASN A 166 -6.64 -2.08 -26.21
N THR A 167 -7.41 -1.00 -26.41
CA THR A 167 -8.13 -0.75 -27.66
C THR A 167 -7.22 -0.44 -28.85
N ARG A 168 -6.09 0.25 -28.63
CA ARG A 168 -5.09 0.51 -29.70
C ARG A 168 -4.37 -0.74 -30.18
N SER A 169 -4.14 -1.72 -29.30
CA SER A 169 -3.50 -3.00 -29.65
C SER A 169 -4.30 -3.77 -30.71
N HIS A 170 -5.63 -3.78 -30.60
CA HIS A 170 -6.52 -4.45 -31.56
C HIS A 170 -6.68 -3.73 -32.91
N SER A 171 -6.34 -2.43 -32.99
CA SER A 171 -6.45 -1.67 -34.25
C SER A 171 -5.27 -1.87 -35.22
N HIS A 172 -4.16 -2.43 -34.75
CA HIS A 172 -2.98 -2.74 -35.58
C HIS A 172 -2.93 -4.20 -36.06
N SER A 173 -3.95 -5.00 -35.74
CA SER A 173 -4.10 -6.39 -36.21
C SER A 173 -5.15 -6.56 -37.31
N LEU A 174 -5.55 -5.47 -37.97
CA LEU A 174 -6.42 -5.47 -39.15
C LEU A 174 -5.74 -4.74 -40.31
#